data_AF-A0A2S1JCQ4-F1
#
_entry.id   AF-A0A2S1JCQ4-F1
#
_cell.length_a   1.000
_cell.length_b   1.000
_cell.length_c   1.000
_cell.angle_alpha   90.00
_cell.angle_beta   90.00
_cell.angle_gamma   90.00
#
_symmetry.space_group_name_H-M   'P 1'
#
loop_
_entity.id
_entity.type
_entity.pdbx_description
1 polymer ?
#
loop_
_entity_poly.entity_id
_entity_poly.type
_entity_poly.pdbx_seq_one_letter_code
_entity_poly.pdbx_strand_id
1 'polypeptide(L)' 'MDDLDAMVALVNAAGAEEKSTGWPRFKAPQLEASGLRIGYLIDPDCTLVRLIQNPD' A
#
# COMPACT_ATOMS: atom_id res chain seq x y z
N MET A 1 -3.05 -3.66 9.91
CA MET A 1 -3.13 -2.24 10.31
C MET A 1 -4.59 -1.93 10.58
N ASP A 2 -4.88 -1.16 11.62
CA ASP A 2 -6.28 -0.89 12.00
C ASP A 2 -6.91 0.23 11.15
N ASP A 3 -6.11 1.19 10.68
CA ASP A 3 -6.53 2.22 9.73
C ASP A 3 -5.60 2.23 8.51
N LEU A 4 -5.97 1.46 7.50
CA LEU A 4 -5.21 1.38 6.26
C LEU A 4 -5.35 2.65 5.40
N ASP A 5 -6.47 3.36 5.49
CA ASP A 5 -6.70 4.59 4.71
C ASP A 5 -5.82 5.75 5.20
N ALA A 6 -5.62 5.88 6.52
CA ALA A 6 -4.69 6.84 7.09
C ALA A 6 -3.25 6.59 6.62
N MET A 7 -2.83 5.33 6.51
CA MET A 7 -1.51 4.98 5.99
C MET A 7 -1.35 5.30 4.51
N VAL A 8 -2.39 5.08 3.71
CA VAL A 8 -2.40 5.46 2.29
C VAL A 8 -2.20 6.96 2.13
N ALA A 9 -2.87 7.77 2.96
CA ALA A 9 -2.71 9.22 2.96
C ALA A 9 -1.26 9.64 3.28
N LEU A 10 -0.61 8.97 4.23
CA LEU A 10 0.80 9.21 4.56
C LEU A 10 1.75 8.82 3.42
N VAL A 11 1.50 7.68 2.77
CA VAL A 11 2.27 7.22 1.61
C VAL A 11 2.16 8.20 0.44
N ASN A 12 0.95 8.69 0.17
CA ASN A 12 0.72 9.72 -0.84
C ASN A 12 1.42 11.04 -0.47
N ALA A 13 1.34 11.47 0.79
CA ALA A 13 2.01 12.67 1.27
C ALA A 13 3.55 12.56 1.21
N ALA A 14 4.10 11.34 1.33
CA ALA A 14 5.52 11.06 1.16
C ALA A 14 5.99 11.05 -0.31
N GLY A 15 5.08 11.22 -1.27
CA GLY A 15 5.40 11.30 -2.69
C GLY A 15 5.58 9.95 -3.39
N ALA A 16 5.13 8.84 -2.77
CA ALA A 16 5.06 7.56 -3.47
C ALA A 16 3.89 7.60 -4.45
N GLU A 17 4.21 7.67 -5.75
CA GLU A 17 3.19 7.72 -6.80
C GLU A 17 2.47 6.38 -6.96
N GLU A 18 1.18 6.44 -7.26
CA GLU A 18 0.43 5.27 -7.70
C GLU A 18 0.81 4.91 -9.14
N LYS A 19 1.57 3.84 -9.31
CA LYS A 19 2.07 3.39 -10.62
C LYS A 19 2.33 1.89 -10.64
N SER A 20 2.44 1.32 -11.84
CA SER A 20 2.68 -0.11 -12.04
C SER A 20 4.15 -0.47 -12.27
N THR A 21 5.03 0.50 -12.54
CA THR A 21 6.44 0.30 -12.89
C THR A 21 7.37 1.26 -12.13
N GLY A 22 8.66 0.91 -12.03
CA GLY A 22 9.68 1.69 -11.30
C GLY A 22 9.52 1.61 -9.77
N TRP A 23 10.42 2.25 -9.03
CA TRP A 23 10.34 2.40 -7.57
C TRP A 23 10.92 3.76 -7.15
N PRO A 24 10.47 4.35 -6.04
CA PRO A 24 9.37 3.90 -5.18
C PRO A 24 8.01 3.97 -5.90
N ARG A 25 7.09 3.06 -5.55
CA ARG A 25 5.72 3.04 -6.10
C ARG A 25 4.72 2.49 -5.11
N PHE A 26 3.49 2.90 -5.27
CA PHE A 26 2.37 2.49 -4.46
C PHE A 26 1.23 1.93 -5.31
N LYS A 27 0.44 1.02 -4.74
CA LYS A 27 -0.87 0.59 -5.25
C LYS A 27 -1.88 0.71 -4.12
N ALA A 28 -2.97 1.44 -4.41
CA ALA A 28 -4.04 1.63 -3.44
C ALA A 28 -4.62 0.28 -2.96
N PRO A 29 -5.11 0.20 -1.71
CA PRO A 29 -5.64 -1.03 -1.17
C PRO A 29 -6.90 -1.48 -1.87
N GLN A 30 -6.91 -2.74 -2.31
CA GLN A 30 -8.07 -3.36 -2.94
C GLN A 30 -8.46 -4.63 -2.18
N LEU A 31 -9.71 -5.06 -2.36
CA LEU A 31 -10.16 -6.34 -1.85
C LEU A 31 -9.58 -7.45 -2.73
N GLU A 32 -8.77 -8.31 -2.12
CA GLU A 32 -8.10 -9.40 -2.82
C GLU A 32 -8.90 -10.70 -2.71
N ALA A 33 -8.52 -11.73 -3.48
CA ALA A 33 -9.17 -13.05 -3.46
C ALA A 33 -9.15 -13.74 -2.08
N SER A 34 -8.26 -13.31 -1.18
CA SER A 34 -8.22 -13.76 0.22
C SER A 34 -9.35 -13.21 1.08
N GLY A 35 -10.14 -12.24 0.57
CA GLY A 35 -11.13 -11.49 1.35
C GLY A 35 -10.54 -10.37 2.20
N LEU A 36 -9.21 -10.15 2.13
CA LEU A 36 -8.52 -9.08 2.86
C LEU A 36 -8.37 -7.84 1.97
N ARG A 37 -8.39 -6.67 2.60
CA ARG A 37 -8.04 -5.41 1.94
C ARG A 37 -6.52 -5.19 2.03
N ILE A 38 -5.84 -5.18 0.89
CA ILE A 38 -4.37 -5.15 0.82
C ILE A 38 -3.91 -4.04 -0.12
N GLY A 39 -3.05 -3.16 0.39
CA GLY A 39 -2.25 -2.20 -0.40
C GLY A 39 -0.83 -2.69 -0.59
N TYR A 40 -0.16 -2.20 -1.64
CA TYR A 40 1.21 -2.59 -1.95
C TYR A 40 2.10 -1.36 -2.07
N LEU A 41 3.17 -1.32 -1.28
CA LEU A 41 4.20 -0.29 -1.35
C LEU A 41 5.51 -0.96 -1.75
N ILE A 42 6.19 -0.34 -2.70
CA ILE A 42 7.58 -0.65 -3.01
C ILE A 42 8.40 0.57 -2.66
N ASP A 43 9.31 0.39 -1.72
CA ASP A 43 10.17 1.44 -1.19
C ASP A 43 11.37 1.73 -2.14
N PRO A 44 12.18 2.77 -1.85
CA PRO A 44 13.35 3.09 -2.67
C PRO A 44 14.41 1.98 -2.77
N ASP A 45 14.45 1.06 -1.81
CA ASP A 45 15.36 -0.09 -1.77
C ASP A 45 14.79 -1.32 -2.49
N CYS A 46 13.65 -1.15 -3.19
CA CYS A 46 12.95 -2.21 -3.93
C CYS A 46 12.38 -3.32 -3.01
N THR A 47 12.07 -2.99 -1.75
CA THR A 47 11.40 -3.90 -0.83
C THR A 47 9.89 -3.85 -1.05
N LEU A 48 9.25 -5.03 -1.12
CA LEU A 48 7.79 -5.13 -1.14
C LEU A 48 7.22 -5.12 0.28
N VAL A 49 6.50 -4.06 0.62
CA VAL A 49 5.72 -3.94 1.85
C VAL A 49 4.24 -4.11 1.52
N ARG A 50 3.61 -5.14 2.12
CA ARG A 50 2.17 -5.36 2.02
C ARG A 50 1.47 -4.70 3.20
N LEU A 51 0.60 -3.75 2.91
CA LEU A 51 -0.21 -3.05 3.90
C LEU A 51 -1.56 -3.77 4.01
N ILE A 52 -1.71 -4.60 5.02
CA ILE A 52 -2.90 -5.45 5.21
C ILE A 52 -3.78 -4.83 6.29
N GLN A 53 -5.06 -4.63 5.99
CA GLN A 53 -6.07 -4.23 6.98
C GLN A 53 -6.29 -5.37 7.97
N ASN A 54 -6.24 -5.07 9.27
CA ASN A 54 -6.60 -6.05 10.29
C ASN A 54 -8.10 -6.33 10.22
N PRO A 55 -8.55 -7.58 10.44
CA PRO A 55 -9.97 -7.85 10.60
C PRO A 55 -10.51 -7.10 11.82
N ASP A 56 -11.76 -6.63 11.73
CA ASP A 56 -12.50 -6.07 12.86
C ASP A 56 -12.75 -7.09 13.97
#